data_AF-A0A2W6BC51-F1
#
_entry.id   AF-A0A2W6BC51-F1
#
_cell.length_a   1.000
_cell.length_b   1.000
_cell.length_c   1.000
_cell.angle_alpha   90.00
_cell.angle_beta   90.00
_cell.angle_gamma   90.00
#
_symmetry.space_group_name_H-M   'P 1'
#
loop_
_entity.id
_entity.type
_entity.pdbx_description
1 polymer ?
#
loop_
_entity_poly.entity_id
_entity_poly.type
_entity_poly.pdbx_seq_one_letter_code
_entity_poly.pdbx_strand_id
1 'polypeptide(L)'
;MLKSARRTKPRNIIAVTPCVLTCSQDSRDAPAGVGSRRPITAIFHNRISIPQGAHVNNADVAATLSEVAALLDLKNESGFKVRAYYNAARAVDGLAEEIRDVAARGSLKNIKGVGSSTAERIDELLQTGSMKYLESLRSEFPSGVRDLLGVPGVGPSLARRVYQELGVESVEQLREASEDGRLAALSGLGEKTAQNVLRNLSRANKRESRISLGKALPVVEELMQALENKAPLRQLTTAGSLRRWAPTIGDIDLMATSVDPDRVMEVFVSLPQVSQVLAHGSTKSAILTDNGLQVDLRIVPDESFGALLQHFTGSKDHNIELREYSLHRGLSLNEYGIAEVETGQRRTFDDEHAFYEALEMAYIEPELRQGAGEIAAARARSLPDLVTTRDIRGDLHAHSEWSDGSVPIESMVEAARARGYEYMAITDHSGGIGLAGGLNPERLLEQIGYIRRLDASLEGFRLLSGSEVDIKRDGSLDFPDELLAQLDWVIASVHSGFTQTREQMTDRIIRAIENPHVDAIAHPTGRLIGRREPYEVDLERVFETAARTGTALEINSFPDRLDLVDTHARRARELGVMLVVNTDAHSPLHLDNIIYGIAMARRAWVEPEGVLNTLPFSELRAQISCVER
;
A
#
# COMPACT_ATOMS: atom_id res chain seq x y z
N MET A 1 -47.50 -3.84 -33.47
CA MET A 1 -47.55 -3.43 -34.89
C MET A 1 -46.68 -2.18 -35.03
N LEU A 2 -45.44 -2.33 -35.54
CA LEU A 2 -44.98 -1.89 -36.89
C LEU A 2 -45.32 -0.40 -37.18
N LYS A 3 -44.44 0.49 -37.67
CA LYS A 3 -42.99 0.55 -37.93
C LYS A 3 -42.71 1.99 -38.45
N SER A 4 -41.43 2.39 -38.42
CA SER A 4 -40.76 3.40 -39.28
C SER A 4 -40.68 4.86 -38.78
N ALA A 5 -39.64 5.64 -39.07
CA ALA A 5 -38.22 5.45 -39.37
C ALA A 5 -37.61 6.85 -39.60
N ARG A 6 -36.43 7.08 -39.00
CA ARG A 6 -35.30 7.92 -39.46
C ARG A 6 -35.51 9.42 -39.76
N ARG A 7 -34.71 10.25 -39.05
CA ARG A 7 -33.76 11.20 -39.67
C ARG A 7 -32.60 11.52 -38.72
N THR A 8 -31.45 11.79 -39.32
CA THR A 8 -30.09 11.69 -38.78
C THR A 8 -29.37 13.05 -38.68
N LYS A 9 -28.60 13.25 -37.59
CA LYS A 9 -27.32 14.00 -37.40
C LYS A 9 -27.29 15.53 -37.61
N PRO A 10 -26.24 16.28 -37.13
CA PRO A 10 -24.94 15.90 -36.52
C PRO A 10 -24.64 16.55 -35.14
N ARG A 11 -23.89 15.92 -34.21
CA ARG A 11 -22.42 15.98 -33.95
C ARG A 11 -21.78 17.39 -34.06
N ASN A 12 -21.55 18.03 -32.91
CA ASN A 12 -20.55 19.08 -32.75
C ASN A 12 -19.26 18.46 -32.17
N ILE A 13 -18.21 18.56 -32.96
CA ILE A 13 -16.83 18.23 -32.67
C ILE A 13 -16.18 19.54 -32.22
N ILE A 14 -15.64 19.59 -31.00
CA ILE A 14 -14.74 20.68 -30.59
C ILE A 14 -13.34 20.22 -30.94
N ALA A 15 -12.77 20.87 -31.95
CA ALA A 15 -11.39 20.72 -32.38
C ALA A 15 -10.47 21.44 -31.38
N VAL A 16 -9.49 20.71 -30.83
CA VAL A 16 -8.36 21.29 -30.10
C VAL A 16 -7.18 21.32 -31.05
N THR A 17 -6.70 22.52 -31.34
CA THR A 17 -5.53 22.80 -32.20
C THR A 17 -4.24 22.39 -31.48
N PRO A 18 -3.31 21.65 -32.14
CA PRO A 18 -2.01 21.34 -31.57
C PRO A 18 -1.03 22.50 -31.81
N CYS A 19 -0.40 22.99 -30.75
CA CYS A 19 0.70 23.95 -30.85
C CYS A 19 1.99 23.19 -31.17
N VAL A 20 2.47 23.37 -32.39
CA VAL A 20 3.74 22.87 -32.91
C VAL A 20 4.86 23.78 -32.42
N LEU A 21 5.89 23.21 -31.77
CA LEU A 21 7.20 23.84 -31.60
C LEU A 21 8.27 22.88 -32.13
N THR A 22 8.83 23.25 -33.27
CA THR A 22 9.93 22.57 -33.95
C THR A 22 11.28 23.15 -33.54
N CYS A 23 12.24 22.24 -33.34
CA CYS A 23 13.68 22.31 -33.62
C CYS A 23 14.59 23.33 -32.91
N SER A 24 15.59 22.80 -32.21
CA SER A 24 17.00 23.03 -32.59
C SER A 24 17.89 21.84 -32.21
N GLN A 25 18.78 21.49 -33.14
CA GLN A 25 19.73 20.38 -33.10
C GLN A 25 20.97 20.68 -32.22
N ASP A 26 21.81 19.65 -32.13
CA ASP A 26 23.24 19.61 -31.80
C ASP A 26 23.66 19.39 -30.34
N SER A 27 24.02 18.14 -30.02
CA SER A 27 25.44 17.77 -29.91
C SER A 27 25.61 16.25 -29.84
N ARG A 28 26.58 15.76 -30.60
CA ARG A 28 27.08 14.37 -30.62
C ARG A 28 28.17 14.19 -29.55
N ASP A 29 28.35 12.92 -29.21
CA ASP A 29 29.57 12.24 -28.73
C ASP A 29 29.80 12.00 -27.23
N ALA A 30 29.90 10.69 -26.92
CA ALA A 30 30.72 9.97 -25.92
C ALA A 30 29.96 9.27 -24.76
N PRO A 31 30.52 8.20 -24.14
CA PRO A 31 30.23 6.80 -24.46
C PRO A 31 29.61 6.01 -23.29
N ALA A 32 29.28 4.74 -23.57
CA ALA A 32 28.75 3.75 -22.64
C ALA A 32 29.56 3.61 -21.34
N GLY A 33 28.87 3.56 -20.19
CA GLY A 33 29.45 3.26 -18.89
C GLY A 33 28.40 2.84 -17.85
N VAL A 34 28.46 1.56 -17.48
CA VAL A 34 28.15 0.94 -16.17
C VAL A 34 26.95 1.49 -15.37
N GLY A 35 25.93 0.63 -15.19
CA GLY A 35 24.76 0.91 -14.37
C GLY A 35 25.10 1.38 -12.97
N SER A 36 24.68 2.60 -12.62
CA SER A 36 24.75 3.12 -11.26
C SER A 36 23.47 2.78 -10.52
N ARG A 37 23.61 2.02 -9.42
CA ARG A 37 22.62 1.94 -8.36
C ARG A 37 22.43 3.35 -7.81
N ARG A 38 21.18 3.84 -7.74
CA ARG A 38 20.87 5.14 -7.13
C ARG A 38 21.34 5.15 -5.66
N PRO A 39 22.04 6.18 -5.18
CA PRO A 39 22.49 6.26 -3.79
C PRO A 39 21.32 6.55 -2.82
N ILE A 40 21.46 6.03 -1.60
CA ILE A 40 20.50 5.96 -0.47
C ILE A 40 20.21 7.33 0.19
N THR A 41 20.75 8.43 -0.33
CA THR A 41 20.78 9.73 0.36
C THR A 41 19.63 10.65 -0.01
N ALA A 42 18.50 10.53 0.69
CA ALA A 42 17.48 11.58 0.76
C ALA A 42 16.66 11.56 2.06
N ILE A 43 17.30 11.33 3.22
CA ILE A 43 16.60 11.18 4.50
C ILE A 43 16.20 12.53 5.13
N PHE A 44 16.92 13.63 4.84
CA PHE A 44 16.58 14.96 5.36
C PHE A 44 16.04 15.93 4.31
N HIS A 45 16.39 15.77 3.03
CA HIS A 45 16.05 16.77 2.00
C HIS A 45 14.58 16.79 1.57
N ASN A 46 13.88 15.65 1.61
CA ASN A 46 12.50 15.55 1.09
C ASN A 46 11.40 15.71 2.14
N ARG A 47 11.72 15.91 3.42
CA ARG A 47 10.69 16.07 4.48
C ARG A 47 10.28 17.51 4.75
N ILE A 48 11.02 18.51 4.27
CA ILE A 48 10.84 19.92 4.69
C ILE A 48 11.11 20.88 3.52
N SER A 49 10.64 20.51 2.32
CA SER A 49 10.47 21.46 1.23
C SER A 49 8.98 21.63 1.05
N ILE A 50 8.43 22.72 1.59
CA ILE A 50 7.02 23.05 1.42
C ILE A 50 6.83 23.41 -0.06
N PRO A 51 5.98 22.68 -0.82
CA PRO A 51 5.74 22.99 -2.22
C PRO A 51 5.29 24.44 -2.37
N GLN A 52 5.76 25.15 -3.40
CA GLN A 52 5.27 26.51 -3.68
C GLN A 52 3.75 26.49 -3.85
N GLY A 53 3.03 27.12 -2.92
CA GLY A 53 1.56 27.14 -2.86
C GLY A 53 0.93 26.27 -1.77
N ALA A 54 1.69 25.50 -0.99
CA ALA A 54 1.16 24.69 0.12
C ALA A 54 0.98 25.51 1.43
N HIS A 55 -0.06 25.17 2.20
CA HIS A 55 -0.46 25.90 3.40
C HIS A 55 0.39 25.47 4.61
N VAL A 56 1.39 26.29 5.00
CA VAL A 56 2.22 26.07 6.20
C VAL A 56 1.35 26.02 7.47
N ASN A 57 1.36 24.91 8.20
CA ASN A 57 0.60 24.69 9.45
C ASN A 57 1.51 24.71 10.70
N ASN A 58 0.95 24.51 11.90
CA ASN A 58 1.70 24.49 13.17
C ASN A 58 2.86 23.50 13.18
N ALA A 59 2.63 22.28 12.68
CA ALA A 59 3.63 21.23 12.64
C ALA A 59 4.79 21.60 11.69
N ASP A 60 4.48 22.23 10.55
CA ASP A 60 5.50 22.71 9.61
C ASP A 60 6.38 23.80 10.25
N VAL A 61 5.77 24.75 10.95
CA VAL A 61 6.51 25.79 11.69
C VAL A 61 7.35 25.18 12.81
N ALA A 62 6.79 24.26 13.60
CA ALA A 62 7.49 23.60 14.69
C ALA A 62 8.68 22.76 14.20
N ALA A 63 8.52 22.04 13.09
CA ALA A 63 9.58 21.29 12.43
C ALA A 63 10.69 22.23 11.93
N THR A 64 10.33 23.33 11.27
CA THR A 64 11.27 24.34 10.78
C THR A 64 12.09 24.96 11.92
N LEU A 65 11.44 25.32 13.03
CA LEU A 65 12.12 25.89 14.21
C LEU A 65 13.01 24.86 14.91
N SER A 66 12.60 23.59 14.94
CA SER A 66 13.42 22.49 15.47
C SER A 66 14.68 22.26 14.63
N GLU A 67 14.56 22.36 13.30
CA GLU A 67 15.71 22.28 12.40
C GLU A 67 16.70 23.43 12.63
N VAL A 68 16.21 24.67 12.77
CA VAL A 68 17.05 25.82 13.14
C VAL A 68 17.79 25.55 14.45
N ALA A 69 17.11 25.02 15.48
CA ALA A 69 17.75 24.69 16.74
C ALA A 69 18.87 23.66 16.58
N ALA A 70 18.62 22.60 15.80
CA ALA A 70 19.58 21.53 15.54
C ALA A 70 20.80 22.03 14.77
N LEU A 71 20.63 22.89 13.76
CA LEU A 71 21.74 23.47 13.00
C LEU A 71 22.56 24.46 13.82
N LEU A 72 21.92 25.23 14.71
CA LEU A 72 22.65 26.12 15.64
C LEU A 72 23.48 25.33 16.65
N ASP A 73 22.97 24.20 17.15
CA ASP A 73 23.72 23.30 18.01
C ASP A 73 24.87 22.62 17.24
N LEU A 74 24.62 22.21 15.99
CA LEU A 74 25.65 21.69 15.08
C LEU A 74 26.76 22.73 14.83
N LYS A 75 26.42 24.02 14.75
CA LYS A 75 27.36 25.15 14.64
C LYS A 75 28.10 25.47 15.94
N ASN A 76 27.74 24.84 17.06
CA ASN A 76 28.22 25.16 18.40
C ASN A 76 27.92 26.61 18.82
N GLU A 77 26.77 27.13 18.39
CA GLU A 77 26.27 28.45 18.80
C GLU A 77 25.85 28.44 20.29
N SER A 78 25.59 29.61 20.88
CA SER A 78 25.25 29.70 22.30
C SER A 78 24.03 28.84 22.68
N GLY A 79 24.18 28.02 23.72
CA GLY A 79 23.11 27.14 24.21
C GLY A 79 21.85 27.89 24.68
N PHE A 80 21.93 29.20 24.89
CA PHE A 80 20.76 30.06 25.10
C PHE A 80 19.91 30.19 23.82
N LYS A 81 20.53 30.46 22.67
CA LYS A 81 19.83 30.57 21.37
C LYS A 81 19.25 29.22 20.93
N VAL A 82 20.01 28.13 21.09
CA VAL A 82 19.53 26.76 20.78
C VAL A 82 18.28 26.43 21.58
N ARG A 83 18.30 26.65 22.90
CA ARG A 83 17.14 26.42 23.77
C ARG A 83 15.96 27.31 23.43
N ALA A 84 16.19 28.56 23.03
CA ALA A 84 15.13 29.47 22.61
C ALA A 84 14.36 28.91 21.40
N TYR A 85 15.06 28.36 20.40
CA TYR A 85 14.43 27.74 19.23
C TYR A 85 13.68 26.44 19.57
N TYR A 86 14.25 25.56 20.39
CA TYR A 86 13.52 24.36 20.83
C TYR A 86 12.29 24.69 21.68
N ASN A 87 12.35 25.74 22.50
CA ASN A 87 11.20 26.18 23.28
C ASN A 87 10.11 26.78 22.39
N ALA A 88 10.49 27.58 21.39
CA ALA A 88 9.56 28.09 20.40
C ALA A 88 8.90 26.98 19.58
N ALA A 89 9.68 26.00 19.11
CA ALA A 89 9.16 24.84 18.39
C ALA A 89 8.11 24.08 19.20
N ARG A 90 8.42 23.73 20.46
CA ARG A 90 7.47 23.06 21.37
C ARG A 90 6.23 23.90 21.67
N ALA A 91 6.41 25.22 21.82
CA ALA A 91 5.30 26.11 22.09
C ALA A 91 4.34 26.19 20.89
N VAL A 92 4.86 26.22 19.67
CA VAL A 92 4.06 26.23 18.44
C VAL A 92 3.39 24.88 18.18
N ASP A 93 4.10 23.77 18.39
CA ASP A 93 3.57 22.41 18.24
C ASP A 93 2.40 22.14 19.20
N GLY A 94 2.47 22.69 20.42
CA GLY A 94 1.43 22.56 21.44
C GLY A 94 0.30 23.59 21.38
N LEU A 95 0.23 24.43 20.33
CA LEU A 95 -0.88 25.38 20.17
C LEU A 95 -2.17 24.64 19.84
N ALA A 96 -3.26 24.99 20.53
CA ALA A 96 -4.60 24.46 20.28
C ALA A 96 -5.30 25.11 19.07
N GLU A 97 -4.70 26.13 18.48
CA GLU A 97 -5.22 26.95 17.38
C GLU A 97 -4.17 27.09 16.26
N GLU A 98 -4.61 27.42 15.05
CA GLU A 98 -3.70 27.58 13.91
C GLU A 98 -2.77 28.80 14.07
N ILE A 99 -1.49 28.58 13.83
CA ILE A 99 -0.41 29.58 13.95
C ILE A 99 -0.64 30.76 13.00
N ARG A 100 -1.33 30.51 11.87
CA ARG A 100 -1.74 31.54 10.92
C ARG A 100 -2.77 32.50 11.50
N ASP A 101 -3.71 32.00 12.30
CA ASP A 101 -4.72 32.84 12.94
C ASP A 101 -4.08 33.68 14.06
N VAL A 102 -3.13 33.09 14.79
CA VAL A 102 -2.29 33.79 15.78
C VAL A 102 -1.46 34.91 15.11
N ALA A 103 -0.92 34.63 13.92
CA ALA A 103 -0.16 35.58 13.11
C ALA A 103 -1.04 36.71 12.54
N ALA A 104 -2.21 36.38 11.99
CA ALA A 104 -3.14 37.34 11.38
C ALA A 104 -3.61 38.41 12.39
N ARG A 105 -3.76 38.04 13.67
CA ARG A 105 -4.09 38.97 14.76
C ARG A 105 -2.87 39.56 15.49
N GLY A 106 -1.67 39.41 14.92
CA GLY A 106 -0.42 40.02 15.43
C GLY A 106 0.04 39.50 16.80
N SER A 107 -0.37 38.30 17.19
CA SER A 107 -0.19 37.77 18.55
C SER A 107 0.92 36.72 18.69
N LEU A 108 1.78 36.53 17.68
CA LEU A 108 2.88 35.54 17.74
C LEU A 108 3.82 35.75 18.94
N LYS A 109 4.06 37.01 19.33
CA LYS A 109 4.91 37.36 20.48
C LYS A 109 4.27 37.00 21.83
N ASN A 110 2.96 36.72 21.85
CA ASN A 110 2.24 36.31 23.05
C ASN A 110 2.40 34.80 23.32
N ILE A 111 2.90 34.03 22.34
CA ILE A 111 3.20 32.62 22.52
C ILE A 111 4.40 32.51 23.48
N LYS A 112 4.18 31.90 24.65
CA LYS A 112 5.22 31.74 25.67
C LYS A 112 6.39 30.91 25.11
N GLY A 113 7.53 31.56 24.91
CA GLY A 113 8.73 30.95 24.33
C GLY A 113 9.10 31.48 22.93
N VAL A 114 8.22 32.27 22.30
CA VAL A 114 8.47 32.95 21.02
C VAL A 114 8.85 34.41 21.28
N GLY A 115 10.10 34.78 21.03
CA GLY A 115 10.57 36.16 21.09
C GLY A 115 10.34 36.93 19.79
N SER A 116 10.61 38.25 19.79
CA SER A 116 10.39 39.12 18.63
C SER A 116 11.05 38.63 17.33
N SER A 117 12.32 38.21 17.40
CA SER A 117 13.05 37.72 16.23
C SER A 117 12.55 36.36 15.73
N THR A 118 12.05 35.51 16.63
CA THR A 118 11.44 34.24 16.25
C THR A 118 10.07 34.48 15.61
N ALA A 119 9.27 35.40 16.15
CA ALA A 119 7.98 35.78 15.58
C ALA A 119 8.13 36.32 14.14
N GLU A 120 9.09 37.20 13.89
CA GLU A 120 9.37 37.73 12.55
C GLU A 120 9.73 36.63 11.54
N ARG A 121 10.46 35.59 11.99
CA ARG A 121 10.84 34.44 11.15
C ARG A 121 9.67 33.50 10.90
N ILE A 122 8.77 33.33 11.87
CA ILE A 122 7.53 32.59 11.70
C ILE A 122 6.65 33.32 10.68
N ASP A 123 6.50 34.64 10.79
CA ASP A 123 5.75 35.44 9.80
C ASP A 123 6.33 35.31 8.39
N GLU A 124 7.66 35.38 8.24
CA GLU A 124 8.33 35.18 6.94
C GLU A 124 8.00 33.79 6.34
N LEU A 125 8.04 32.74 7.17
CA LEU A 125 7.73 31.38 6.77
C LEU A 125 6.27 31.23 6.33
N LEU A 126 5.33 31.81 7.08
CA LEU A 126 3.90 31.74 6.77
C LEU A 126 3.51 32.49 5.48
N GLN A 127 4.20 33.59 5.19
CA GLN A 127 3.97 34.42 4.01
C GLN A 127 4.64 33.89 2.75
N THR A 128 5.88 33.40 2.86
CA THR A 128 6.71 33.04 1.69
C THR A 128 6.84 31.54 1.47
N GLY A 129 6.43 30.72 2.44
CA GLY A 129 6.68 29.27 2.45
C GLY A 129 8.14 28.90 2.73
N SER A 130 9.01 29.87 3.04
CA SER A 130 10.44 29.67 3.26
C SER A 130 10.96 30.55 4.40
N MET A 131 12.06 30.13 5.04
CA MET A 131 12.72 30.93 6.08
C MET A 131 14.17 31.18 5.68
N LYS A 132 14.53 32.43 5.34
CA LYS A 132 15.87 32.76 4.85
C LYS A 132 16.98 32.43 5.85
N TYR A 133 16.67 32.58 7.14
CA TYR A 133 17.59 32.24 8.20
C TYR A 133 17.93 30.74 8.21
N LEU A 134 16.93 29.88 8.01
CA LEU A 134 17.15 28.44 7.90
C LEU A 134 17.99 28.10 6.66
N GLU A 135 17.67 28.70 5.50
CA GLU A 135 18.44 28.48 4.27
C GLU A 135 19.91 28.89 4.42
N SER A 136 20.16 30.01 5.12
CA SER A 136 21.54 30.43 5.42
C SER A 136 22.27 29.39 6.28
N LEU A 137 21.63 28.85 7.32
CA LEU A 137 22.21 27.82 8.17
C LEU A 137 22.43 26.49 7.42
N ARG A 138 21.50 26.12 6.52
CA ARG A 138 21.64 24.93 5.66
C ARG A 138 22.85 25.03 4.75
N SER A 139 23.16 26.22 4.23
CA SER A 139 24.31 26.44 3.34
C SER A 139 25.67 26.33 4.03
N GLU A 140 25.71 26.41 5.37
CA GLU A 140 26.95 26.29 6.15
C GLU A 140 27.43 24.84 6.31
N PHE A 141 26.59 23.84 6.02
CA PHE A 141 26.90 22.42 6.21
C PHE A 141 26.59 21.59 4.96
N PRO A 142 27.46 20.62 4.58
CA PRO A 142 27.15 19.66 3.55
C PRO A 142 25.82 18.94 3.81
N SER A 143 25.09 18.61 2.76
CA SER A 143 23.79 17.92 2.84
C SER A 143 23.87 16.64 3.66
N GLY A 144 24.91 15.83 3.46
CA GLY A 144 25.02 14.56 4.16
C GLY A 144 25.39 14.68 5.64
N VAL A 145 26.00 15.78 6.10
CA VAL A 145 26.17 16.08 7.55
C VAL A 145 24.82 16.39 8.18
N ARG A 146 23.95 17.11 7.45
CA ARG A 146 22.57 17.36 7.90
C ARG A 146 21.76 16.06 7.96
N ASP A 147 21.96 15.14 7.01
CA ASP A 147 21.31 13.82 7.02
C ASP A 147 21.67 12.99 8.28
N LEU A 148 22.86 13.20 8.87
CA LEU A 148 23.26 12.52 10.12
C LEU A 148 22.32 12.86 11.30
N LEU A 149 21.77 14.07 11.34
CA LEU A 149 20.83 14.51 12.39
C LEU A 149 19.52 13.69 12.36
N GLY A 150 19.23 13.02 11.25
CA GLY A 150 18.08 12.13 11.10
C GLY A 150 18.30 10.74 11.67
N VAL A 151 19.55 10.38 12.02
CA VAL A 151 19.89 9.07 12.57
C VAL A 151 19.54 9.04 14.07
N PRO A 152 18.63 8.15 14.53
CA PRO A 152 18.30 8.06 15.94
C PRO A 152 19.54 7.82 16.81
N GLY A 153 19.70 8.60 17.87
CA GLY A 153 20.88 8.56 18.73
C GLY A 153 22.07 9.40 18.26
N VAL A 154 21.98 10.03 17.08
CA VAL A 154 22.95 11.02 16.58
C VAL A 154 22.39 12.42 16.74
N GLY A 155 22.67 13.04 17.89
CA GLY A 155 22.34 14.45 18.13
C GLY A 155 23.33 15.41 17.46
N PRO A 156 23.03 16.72 17.40
CA PRO A 156 23.89 17.73 16.76
C PRO A 156 25.32 17.74 17.28
N SER A 157 25.52 17.55 18.59
CA SER A 157 26.86 17.47 19.17
C SER A 157 27.66 16.26 18.66
N LEU A 158 27.01 15.10 18.46
CA LEU A 158 27.67 13.91 17.93
C LEU A 158 27.94 14.06 16.42
N ALA A 159 26.95 14.52 15.65
CA ALA A 159 27.11 14.79 14.22
C ALA A 159 28.28 15.76 13.94
N ARG A 160 28.40 16.84 14.73
CA ARG A 160 29.52 17.78 14.64
C ARG A 160 30.86 17.08 14.86
N ARG A 161 30.97 16.28 15.91
CA ARG A 161 32.22 15.60 16.27
C ARG A 161 32.63 14.59 15.22
N VAL A 162 31.69 13.80 14.71
CA VAL A 162 31.98 12.80 13.67
C VAL A 162 32.35 13.49 12.35
N TYR A 163 31.73 14.62 12.02
CA TYR A 163 32.13 15.44 10.88
C TYR A 163 33.54 16.04 11.06
N GLN A 164 33.82 16.70 12.18
CA GLN A 164 35.08 17.42 12.41
C GLN A 164 36.28 16.50 12.71
N GLU A 165 36.07 15.43 13.48
CA GLU A 165 37.15 14.56 13.95
C GLU A 165 37.38 13.36 13.01
N LEU A 166 36.35 12.91 12.28
CA LEU A 166 36.43 11.73 11.38
C LEU A 166 36.18 12.03 9.90
N GLY A 167 35.83 13.26 9.54
CA GLY A 167 35.54 13.64 8.14
C GLY A 167 34.31 12.95 7.56
N VAL A 168 33.37 12.51 8.41
CA VAL A 168 32.16 11.80 7.97
C VAL A 168 31.13 12.81 7.50
N GLU A 169 30.78 12.72 6.21
CA GLU A 169 29.85 13.61 5.53
C GLU A 169 28.60 12.88 5.02
N SER A 170 28.41 11.61 5.36
CA SER A 170 27.23 10.83 4.94
C SER A 170 26.88 9.72 5.93
N VAL A 171 25.62 9.26 5.85
CA VAL A 171 25.10 8.14 6.67
C VAL A 171 25.89 6.85 6.42
N GLU A 172 26.33 6.61 5.19
CA GLU A 172 27.14 5.41 4.86
C GLU A 172 28.53 5.50 5.48
N GLN A 173 29.19 6.64 5.39
CA GLN A 173 30.48 6.87 6.05
C GLN A 173 30.37 6.78 7.58
N LEU A 174 29.22 7.17 8.16
CA LEU A 174 28.96 6.97 9.59
C LEU A 174 28.82 5.48 9.92
N ARG A 175 28.18 4.69 9.06
CA ARG A 175 28.11 3.23 9.20
C ARG A 175 29.51 2.63 9.17
N GLU A 176 30.28 2.91 8.13
CA GLU A 176 31.67 2.43 7.98
C GLU A 176 32.51 2.80 9.21
N ALA A 177 32.48 4.06 9.64
CA ALA A 177 33.21 4.53 10.82
C ALA A 177 32.77 3.84 12.12
N SER A 178 31.53 3.36 12.17
CA SER A 178 31.04 2.61 13.32
C SER A 178 31.42 1.13 13.27
N GLU A 179 31.47 0.53 12.07
CA GLU A 179 31.87 -0.88 11.85
C GLU A 179 33.38 -1.09 12.01
N ASP A 180 34.19 -0.15 11.52
CA ASP A 180 35.66 -0.23 11.56
C ASP A 180 36.28 0.26 12.88
N GLY A 181 35.44 0.67 13.84
CA GLY A 181 35.84 1.07 15.18
C GLY A 181 36.33 2.52 15.31
N ARG A 182 36.40 3.32 14.23
CA ARG A 182 36.80 4.74 14.29
C ARG A 182 35.89 5.58 15.18
N LEU A 183 34.59 5.31 15.17
CA LEU A 183 33.61 6.01 16.02
C LEU A 183 33.80 5.68 17.50
N ALA A 184 34.14 4.43 17.82
CA ALA A 184 34.40 3.99 19.20
C ALA A 184 35.69 4.61 19.76
N ALA A 185 36.68 4.87 18.90
CA ALA A 185 37.96 5.48 19.25
C ALA A 185 37.86 6.98 19.61
N LEU A 186 36.75 7.65 19.29
CA LEU A 186 36.52 9.03 19.69
C LEU A 186 36.33 9.16 21.21
N SER A 187 37.00 10.16 21.79
CA SER A 187 36.97 10.41 23.23
C SER A 187 35.52 10.56 23.75
N GLY A 188 35.14 9.76 24.74
CA GLY A 188 33.82 9.80 25.37
C GLY A 188 32.68 9.09 24.64
N LEU A 189 32.92 8.46 23.48
CA LEU A 189 31.88 7.72 22.74
C LEU A 189 31.97 6.21 23.00
N GLY A 190 33.16 5.61 22.87
CA GLY A 190 33.39 4.21 23.22
C GLY A 190 32.54 3.18 22.46
N GLU A 191 32.81 1.90 22.71
CA GLU A 191 32.23 0.78 21.96
C GLU A 191 30.69 0.73 22.03
N LYS A 192 30.13 1.02 23.21
CA LYS A 192 28.68 0.97 23.45
C LYS A 192 27.93 2.00 22.61
N THR A 193 28.49 3.19 22.40
CA THR A 193 27.84 4.23 21.58
C THR A 193 27.94 3.89 20.11
N ALA A 194 29.10 3.38 19.64
CA ALA A 194 29.25 2.93 18.26
C ALA A 194 28.27 1.80 17.91
N GLN A 195 28.11 0.80 18.78
CA GLN A 195 27.13 -0.26 18.62
C GLN A 195 25.68 0.25 18.65
N ASN A 196 25.37 1.24 19.49
CA ASN A 196 24.04 1.88 19.49
C ASN A 196 23.77 2.62 18.17
N VAL A 197 24.76 3.35 17.64
CA VAL A 197 24.66 4.04 16.36
C VAL A 197 24.48 3.04 15.21
N LEU A 198 25.27 1.96 15.16
CA LEU A 198 25.09 0.87 14.18
C LEU A 198 23.71 0.26 14.24
N ARG A 199 23.26 -0.11 15.43
CA ARG A 199 21.93 -0.68 15.63
C ARG A 199 20.84 0.27 15.15
N ASN A 200 21.00 1.58 15.38
CA ASN A 200 20.05 2.59 14.93
C ASN A 200 20.14 2.88 13.42
N LEU A 201 21.32 2.80 12.80
CA LEU A 201 21.50 2.91 11.36
C LEU A 201 20.84 1.73 10.63
N SER A 202 20.99 0.52 11.17
CA SER A 202 20.28 -0.67 10.69
C SER A 202 18.76 -0.56 10.88
N ARG A 203 18.28 0.27 11.82
CA ARG A 203 16.85 0.57 12.03
C ARG A 203 16.33 1.74 11.21
N ALA A 204 17.16 2.74 10.90
CA ALA A 204 16.81 3.85 10.01
C ALA A 204 16.50 3.32 8.60
N ASN A 205 17.25 2.31 8.15
CA ASN A 205 16.92 1.52 6.94
C ASN A 205 15.61 0.71 7.08
N LYS A 206 15.18 0.35 8.29
CA LYS A 206 13.93 -0.41 8.55
C LYS A 206 12.69 0.47 8.72
N ARG A 207 12.83 1.77 9.01
CA ARG A 207 11.68 2.70 9.03
C ARG A 207 11.01 2.87 7.66
N GLU A 208 11.67 2.43 6.59
CA GLU A 208 11.11 2.32 5.23
C GLU A 208 10.91 0.87 4.75
N SER A 209 11.28 -0.14 5.54
CA SER A 209 11.09 -1.54 5.12
C SER A 209 9.63 -1.94 5.28
N ARG A 210 8.83 -1.69 4.26
CA ARG A 210 7.47 -2.23 4.18
C ARG A 210 7.57 -3.76 4.06
N ILE A 211 6.74 -4.47 4.79
CA ILE A 211 6.62 -5.93 4.71
C ILE A 211 5.42 -6.30 3.83
N SER A 212 5.44 -7.44 3.14
CA SER A 212 4.26 -7.88 2.39
C SER A 212 3.11 -8.21 3.34
N LEU A 213 1.88 -7.95 2.90
CA LEU A 213 0.66 -8.28 3.65
C LEU A 213 0.64 -9.76 4.08
N GLY A 214 0.98 -10.67 3.15
CA GLY A 214 1.04 -12.11 3.41
C GLY A 214 2.04 -12.55 4.48
N LYS A 215 3.04 -11.72 4.81
CA LYS A 215 3.97 -11.98 5.92
C LYS A 215 3.55 -11.30 7.21
N ALA A 216 2.94 -10.12 7.12
CA ALA A 216 2.50 -9.37 8.29
C ALA A 216 1.26 -9.98 8.94
N LEU A 217 0.24 -10.31 8.15
CA LEU A 217 -1.08 -10.70 8.66
C LEU A 217 -1.02 -11.93 9.58
N PRO A 218 -0.38 -13.06 9.22
CA PRO A 218 -0.34 -14.24 10.09
C PRO A 218 0.33 -13.98 11.44
N VAL A 219 1.40 -13.18 11.44
CA VAL A 219 2.14 -12.80 12.67
C VAL A 219 1.26 -11.94 13.58
N VAL A 220 0.49 -11.01 13.00
CA VAL A 220 -0.39 -10.13 13.75
C VAL A 220 -1.60 -10.88 14.30
N GLU A 221 -2.18 -11.79 13.51
CA GLU A 221 -3.28 -12.66 13.96
C GLU A 221 -2.85 -13.53 15.14
N GLU A 222 -1.67 -14.15 15.07
CA GLU A 222 -1.13 -14.94 16.19
C GLU A 222 -0.93 -14.08 17.45
N LEU A 223 -0.41 -12.87 17.29
CA LEU A 223 -0.20 -11.92 18.39
C LEU A 223 -1.54 -11.48 19.01
N MET A 224 -2.52 -11.11 18.19
CA MET A 224 -3.85 -10.72 18.64
C MET A 224 -4.54 -11.86 19.39
N GLN A 225 -4.49 -13.07 18.83
CA GLN A 225 -5.04 -14.26 19.48
C GLN A 225 -4.38 -14.53 20.84
N ALA A 226 -3.06 -14.35 20.94
CA ALA A 226 -2.35 -14.50 22.20
C ALA A 226 -2.72 -13.42 23.24
N LEU A 227 -2.95 -12.18 22.80
CA LEU A 227 -3.43 -11.09 23.64
C LEU A 227 -4.85 -11.37 24.17
N GLU A 228 -5.79 -11.68 23.29
CA GLU A 228 -7.18 -11.98 23.64
C GLU A 228 -7.30 -13.10 24.67
N ASN A 229 -6.43 -14.12 24.57
CA ASN A 229 -6.43 -15.25 25.49
C ASN A 229 -5.84 -14.94 26.88
N LYS A 230 -4.97 -13.93 27.00
CA LYS A 230 -4.15 -13.69 28.21
C LYS A 230 -4.44 -12.38 28.91
N ALA A 231 -5.06 -11.42 28.23
CA ALA A 231 -5.26 -10.06 28.70
C ALA A 231 -6.75 -9.74 28.89
N PRO A 232 -7.11 -8.86 29.85
CA PRO A 232 -8.50 -8.49 30.13
C PRO A 232 -9.07 -7.48 29.11
N LEU A 233 -9.06 -7.83 27.83
CA LEU A 233 -9.53 -6.99 26.72
C LEU A 233 -11.06 -6.99 26.62
N ARG A 234 -11.63 -5.82 26.26
CA ARG A 234 -13.03 -5.70 25.83
C ARG A 234 -13.14 -5.72 24.31
N GLN A 235 -12.26 -4.96 23.64
CA GLN A 235 -12.16 -4.90 22.19
C GLN A 235 -10.68 -4.93 21.78
N LEU A 236 -10.37 -5.56 20.65
CA LEU A 236 -9.05 -5.55 20.02
C LEU A 236 -9.24 -5.62 18.50
N THR A 237 -8.58 -4.73 17.77
CA THR A 237 -8.53 -4.77 16.30
C THR A 237 -7.24 -4.18 15.78
N THR A 238 -6.89 -4.50 14.54
CA THR A 238 -5.86 -3.77 13.79
C THR A 238 -6.39 -2.42 13.31
N ALA A 239 -5.48 -1.48 13.08
CA ALA A 239 -5.69 -0.21 12.39
C ALA A 239 -4.61 -0.03 11.30
N GLY A 240 -4.40 1.20 10.86
CA GLY A 240 -3.38 1.55 9.89
C GLY A 240 -3.55 0.83 8.54
N SER A 241 -2.43 0.65 7.84
CA SER A 241 -2.43 0.04 6.51
C SER A 241 -2.83 -1.44 6.49
N LEU A 242 -2.67 -2.15 7.61
CA LEU A 242 -3.08 -3.55 7.73
C LEU A 242 -4.60 -3.67 7.71
N ARG A 243 -5.31 -2.86 8.50
CA ARG A 243 -6.78 -2.86 8.51
C ARG A 243 -7.37 -2.46 7.16
N ARG A 244 -6.67 -1.60 6.40
CA ARG A 244 -7.06 -1.24 5.02
C ARG A 244 -6.66 -2.30 3.99
N TRP A 245 -6.01 -3.40 4.38
CA TRP A 245 -5.52 -4.45 3.49
C TRP A 245 -4.53 -3.96 2.43
N ALA A 246 -3.66 -3.01 2.75
CA ALA A 246 -2.65 -2.56 1.79
C ALA A 246 -1.69 -3.71 1.39
N PRO A 247 -1.25 -3.83 0.12
CA PRO A 247 -0.41 -4.95 -0.33
C PRO A 247 0.92 -5.08 0.41
N THR A 248 1.41 -3.96 0.91
CA THR A 248 2.59 -3.87 1.77
C THR A 248 2.23 -3.04 3.00
N ILE A 249 2.82 -3.35 4.14
CA ILE A 249 2.46 -2.84 5.46
C ILE A 249 3.67 -2.15 6.09
N GLY A 250 3.43 -1.03 6.76
CA GLY A 250 4.44 -0.32 7.56
C GLY A 250 4.58 -0.93 8.96
N ASP A 251 4.58 -0.08 9.97
CA ASP A 251 4.30 -0.50 11.34
C ASP A 251 2.86 -1.03 11.49
N ILE A 252 2.67 -1.86 12.50
CA ILE A 252 1.35 -2.40 12.87
C ILE A 252 0.79 -1.57 13.99
N ASP A 253 -0.43 -1.08 13.79
CA ASP A 253 -1.20 -0.39 14.81
C ASP A 253 -2.30 -1.34 15.34
N LEU A 254 -2.27 -1.64 16.63
CA LEU A 254 -3.33 -2.34 17.35
C LEU A 254 -4.10 -1.36 18.24
N MET A 255 -5.42 -1.41 18.16
CA MET A 255 -6.33 -0.58 18.93
C MET A 255 -7.16 -1.47 19.84
N ALA A 256 -7.24 -1.11 21.11
CA ALA A 256 -7.92 -1.90 22.11
C ALA A 256 -8.67 -1.05 23.13
N THR A 257 -9.59 -1.70 23.84
CA THR A 257 -10.21 -1.18 25.06
C THR A 257 -10.11 -2.21 26.19
N SER A 258 -10.01 -1.74 27.42
CA SER A 258 -9.83 -2.59 28.60
C SER A 258 -10.27 -1.87 29.87
N VAL A 259 -10.76 -2.63 30.84
CA VAL A 259 -10.96 -2.16 32.23
C VAL A 259 -9.68 -2.13 33.04
N ASP A 260 -8.65 -2.82 32.59
CA ASP A 260 -7.33 -2.90 33.23
C ASP A 260 -6.24 -2.74 32.14
N PRO A 261 -5.98 -1.49 31.70
CA PRO A 261 -5.01 -1.21 30.65
C PRO A 261 -3.57 -1.63 31.03
N ASP A 262 -3.17 -1.43 32.28
CA ASP A 262 -1.82 -1.77 32.75
C ASP A 262 -1.57 -3.27 32.61
N ARG A 263 -2.53 -4.11 33.00
CA ARG A 263 -2.41 -5.55 32.83
C ARG A 263 -2.31 -5.99 31.37
N VAL A 264 -3.06 -5.34 30.48
CA VAL A 264 -2.97 -5.62 29.03
C VAL A 264 -1.58 -5.27 28.50
N MET A 265 -1.03 -4.11 28.89
CA MET A 265 0.28 -3.65 28.46
C MET A 265 1.40 -4.59 28.96
N GLU A 266 1.32 -5.05 30.21
CA GLU A 266 2.24 -6.06 30.76
C GLU A 266 2.22 -7.36 29.96
N VAL A 267 1.02 -7.86 29.62
CA VAL A 267 0.88 -9.08 28.81
C VAL A 267 1.46 -8.86 27.42
N PHE A 268 1.15 -7.74 26.77
CA PHE A 268 1.61 -7.42 25.42
C PHE A 268 3.13 -7.42 25.31
N VAL A 269 3.83 -6.75 26.22
CA VAL A 269 5.30 -6.65 26.17
C VAL A 269 6.01 -7.93 26.63
N SER A 270 5.28 -8.89 27.22
CA SER A 270 5.80 -10.17 27.71
C SER A 270 5.43 -11.36 26.82
N LEU A 271 4.76 -11.12 25.68
CA LEU A 271 4.43 -12.19 24.74
C LEU A 271 5.71 -12.87 24.20
N PRO A 272 5.68 -14.20 23.96
CA PRO A 272 6.84 -14.94 23.46
C PRO A 272 7.40 -14.41 22.14
N GLN A 273 6.55 -13.84 21.29
CA GLN A 273 6.92 -13.30 19.98
C GLN A 273 7.68 -11.96 20.07
N VAL A 274 7.78 -11.36 21.26
CA VAL A 274 8.45 -10.07 21.49
C VAL A 274 9.96 -10.27 21.57
N SER A 275 10.68 -9.75 20.57
CA SER A 275 12.14 -9.71 20.59
C SER A 275 12.67 -8.52 21.38
N GLN A 276 11.95 -7.40 21.36
CA GLN A 276 12.35 -6.18 22.04
C GLN A 276 11.16 -5.29 22.39
N VAL A 277 11.17 -4.72 23.60
CA VAL A 277 10.28 -3.61 23.97
C VAL A 277 10.90 -2.29 23.52
N LEU A 278 10.17 -1.52 22.71
CA LEU A 278 10.59 -0.21 22.20
C LEU A 278 10.06 0.93 23.08
N ALA A 279 8.83 0.80 23.56
CA ALA A 279 8.19 1.70 24.51
C ALA A 279 7.18 0.92 25.36
N HIS A 280 6.99 1.35 26.60
CA HIS A 280 6.02 0.75 27.52
C HIS A 280 5.36 1.85 28.35
N GLY A 281 4.04 1.86 28.37
CA GLY A 281 3.23 2.83 29.09
C GLY A 281 1.79 2.35 29.23
N SER A 282 1.03 2.97 30.13
CA SER A 282 -0.32 2.53 30.50
C SER A 282 -1.35 2.60 29.37
N THR A 283 -1.18 3.52 28.42
CA THR A 283 -2.09 3.73 27.28
C THR A 283 -1.46 3.49 25.92
N LYS A 284 -0.12 3.40 25.85
CA LYS A 284 0.61 3.07 24.64
C LYS A 284 1.86 2.25 24.96
N SER A 285 2.02 1.14 24.23
CA SER A 285 3.26 0.36 24.20
C SER A 285 3.66 0.03 22.77
N ALA A 286 4.94 -0.21 22.54
CA ALA A 286 5.48 -0.56 21.24
C ALA A 286 6.53 -1.66 21.39
N ILE A 287 6.47 -2.67 20.54
CA ILE A 287 7.38 -3.80 20.53
C ILE A 287 7.99 -4.01 19.14
N LEU A 288 9.02 -4.84 19.10
CA LEU A 288 9.54 -5.47 17.90
C LEU A 288 9.34 -6.98 18.05
N THR A 289 8.82 -7.64 17.02
CA THR A 289 8.72 -9.10 17.00
C THR A 289 10.05 -9.75 16.60
N ASP A 290 10.18 -11.06 16.77
CA ASP A 290 11.35 -11.82 16.29
C ASP A 290 11.57 -11.70 14.79
N ASN A 291 10.49 -11.53 14.02
CA ASN A 291 10.53 -11.33 12.57
C ASN A 291 10.85 -9.87 12.17
N GLY A 292 11.12 -9.00 13.15
CA GLY A 292 11.49 -7.61 12.93
C GLY A 292 10.32 -6.69 12.60
N LEU A 293 9.08 -7.11 12.87
CA LEU A 293 7.87 -6.30 12.69
C LEU A 293 7.67 -5.40 13.91
N GLN A 294 7.51 -4.09 13.69
CA GLN A 294 7.15 -3.17 14.77
C GLN A 294 5.63 -3.21 14.97
N VAL A 295 5.20 -3.40 16.22
CA VAL A 295 3.79 -3.42 16.61
C VAL A 295 3.57 -2.42 17.76
N ASP A 296 2.70 -1.45 17.52
CA ASP A 296 2.24 -0.44 18.48
C ASP A 296 0.85 -0.84 18.98
N LEU A 297 0.66 -0.92 20.30
CA LEU A 297 -0.65 -1.13 20.94
C LEU A 297 -1.09 0.16 21.63
N ARG A 298 -2.35 0.56 21.39
CA ARG A 298 -3.01 1.67 22.07
C ARG A 298 -4.28 1.21 22.76
N ILE A 299 -4.48 1.69 23.98
CA ILE A 299 -5.71 1.46 24.75
C ILE A 299 -6.40 2.80 25.02
N VAL A 300 -7.71 2.84 24.76
CA VAL A 300 -8.58 3.98 25.05
C VAL A 300 -9.82 3.56 25.84
N PRO A 301 -10.54 4.53 26.46
CA PRO A 301 -11.88 4.29 26.97
C PRO A 301 -12.84 3.82 25.86
N ASP A 302 -13.84 3.01 26.22
CA ASP A 302 -14.79 2.43 25.26
C ASP A 302 -15.50 3.51 24.43
N GLU A 303 -15.90 4.62 25.07
CA GLU A 303 -16.62 5.72 24.44
C GLU A 303 -15.81 6.50 23.39
N SER A 304 -14.51 6.26 23.26
CA SER A 304 -13.63 6.92 22.28
C SER A 304 -13.12 5.96 21.19
N PHE A 305 -13.48 4.68 21.26
CA PHE A 305 -12.90 3.65 20.41
C PHE A 305 -13.19 3.86 18.92
N GLY A 306 -14.43 4.24 18.56
CA GLY A 306 -14.82 4.52 17.18
C GLY A 306 -14.04 5.66 16.55
N ALA A 307 -13.87 6.77 17.27
CA ALA A 307 -13.09 7.92 16.77
C ALA A 307 -11.59 7.60 16.64
N LEU A 308 -11.03 6.88 17.62
CA LEU A 308 -9.64 6.40 17.56
C LEU A 308 -9.45 5.51 16.33
N LEU A 309 -10.36 4.55 16.14
CA LEU A 309 -10.26 3.58 15.06
C LEU A 309 -10.36 4.27 13.69
N GLN A 310 -11.26 5.25 13.52
CA GLN A 310 -11.34 6.04 12.30
C GLN A 310 -10.01 6.74 12.02
N HIS A 311 -9.49 7.47 13.02
CA HIS A 311 -8.27 8.25 12.90
C HIS A 311 -7.06 7.38 12.54
N PHE A 312 -6.82 6.30 13.30
CA PHE A 312 -5.64 5.44 13.13
C PHE A 312 -5.77 4.47 11.96
N THR A 313 -6.98 4.13 11.52
CA THR A 313 -7.16 3.37 10.28
C THR A 313 -6.70 4.19 9.08
N GLY A 314 -6.89 5.51 9.09
CA GLY A 314 -6.53 6.37 7.97
C GLY A 314 -7.26 5.98 6.68
N SER A 315 -6.67 6.14 5.49
CA SER A 315 -5.32 6.65 5.20
C SER A 315 -5.09 8.10 5.65
N LYS A 316 -3.85 8.60 5.48
CA LYS A 316 -3.55 10.03 5.65
C LYS A 316 -4.46 10.88 4.76
N ASP A 317 -4.60 10.50 3.49
CA ASP A 317 -5.36 11.26 2.50
C ASP A 317 -6.86 11.21 2.80
N HIS A 318 -7.39 10.05 3.19
CA HIS A 318 -8.76 9.92 3.72
C HIS A 318 -9.01 10.87 4.90
N ASN A 319 -8.10 10.91 5.86
CA ASN A 319 -8.22 11.77 7.04
C ASN A 319 -8.15 13.25 6.67
N ILE A 320 -7.32 13.64 5.69
CA ILE A 320 -7.25 15.02 5.21
C ILE A 320 -8.59 15.42 4.61
N GLU A 321 -9.11 14.65 3.65
CA GLU A 321 -10.39 14.94 2.99
C GLU A 321 -11.55 14.99 4.00
N LEU A 322 -11.60 14.06 4.95
CA LEU A 322 -12.66 14.01 5.96
C LEU A 322 -12.59 15.21 6.93
N ARG A 323 -11.38 15.63 7.32
CA ARG A 323 -11.17 16.83 8.16
C ARG A 323 -11.53 18.10 7.41
N GLU A 324 -11.10 18.23 6.17
CA GLU A 324 -11.48 19.37 5.32
C GLU A 324 -12.99 19.44 5.18
N TYR A 325 -13.67 18.33 4.87
CA TYR A 325 -15.14 18.27 4.81
C TYR A 325 -15.80 18.73 6.12
N SER A 326 -15.27 18.30 7.26
CA SER A 326 -15.83 18.61 8.58
C SER A 326 -15.60 20.07 8.99
N LEU A 327 -14.42 20.63 8.67
CA LEU A 327 -14.09 22.03 8.97
C LEU A 327 -15.04 23.01 8.27
N HIS A 328 -15.45 22.73 7.03
CA HIS A 328 -16.45 23.53 6.32
C HIS A 328 -17.84 23.54 6.99
N ARG A 329 -18.07 22.63 7.95
CA ARG A 329 -19.30 22.53 8.75
C ARG A 329 -19.10 23.01 10.19
N GLY A 330 -17.98 23.68 10.50
CA GLY A 330 -17.67 24.13 11.86
C GLY A 330 -17.31 23.01 12.83
N LEU A 331 -16.84 21.86 12.32
CA LEU A 331 -16.45 20.70 13.11
C LEU A 331 -14.95 20.40 12.97
N SER A 332 -14.32 20.00 14.07
CA SER A 332 -12.93 19.54 14.14
C SER A 332 -12.89 18.06 14.55
N LEU A 333 -12.08 17.26 13.84
CA LEU A 333 -11.95 15.82 14.07
C LEU A 333 -10.57 15.48 14.64
N ASN A 334 -10.54 14.63 15.66
CA ASN A 334 -9.30 14.01 16.16
C ASN A 334 -9.56 12.60 16.68
N GLU A 335 -8.53 11.96 17.23
CA GLU A 335 -8.58 10.59 17.74
C GLU A 335 -9.54 10.37 18.92
N TYR A 336 -10.10 11.43 19.49
CA TYR A 336 -11.03 11.36 20.61
C TYR A 336 -12.47 11.72 20.23
N GLY A 337 -12.73 12.11 18.98
CA GLY A 337 -14.09 12.40 18.49
C GLY A 337 -14.23 13.65 17.64
N ILE A 338 -15.43 14.22 17.68
CA ILE A 338 -15.86 15.36 16.88
C ILE A 338 -16.12 16.53 17.82
N ALA A 339 -15.45 17.67 17.61
CA ALA A 339 -15.64 18.87 18.39
C ALA A 339 -16.21 20.01 17.54
N GLU A 340 -17.13 20.79 18.12
CA GLU A 340 -17.57 22.06 17.52
C GLU A 340 -16.45 23.10 17.62
N VAL A 341 -16.12 23.77 16.52
CA VAL A 341 -15.03 24.75 16.47
C VAL A 341 -15.35 25.98 17.33
N GLU A 342 -16.61 26.42 17.35
CA GLU A 342 -17.02 27.61 18.09
C GLU A 342 -17.04 27.40 19.62
N THR A 343 -17.57 26.26 20.07
CA THR A 343 -17.82 25.99 21.49
C THR A 343 -16.74 25.14 22.14
N GLY A 344 -15.97 24.38 21.34
CA GLY A 344 -15.05 23.35 21.82
C GLY A 344 -15.74 22.13 22.40
N GLN A 345 -17.08 22.04 22.37
CA GLN A 345 -17.81 20.90 22.91
C GLN A 345 -17.53 19.66 22.05
N ARG A 346 -17.12 18.57 22.71
CA ARG A 346 -16.74 17.31 22.05
C ARG A 346 -17.79 16.23 22.24
N ARG A 347 -18.09 15.54 21.16
CA ARG A 347 -18.82 14.27 21.12
C ARG A 347 -17.83 13.13 20.92
N THR A 348 -17.98 12.08 21.71
CA THR A 348 -17.18 10.85 21.60
C THR A 348 -18.03 9.73 20.97
N PHE A 349 -17.36 8.70 20.46
CA PHE A 349 -17.97 7.61 19.70
C PHE A 349 -17.32 6.28 20.08
N ASP A 350 -18.12 5.31 20.50
CA ASP A 350 -17.72 3.94 20.79
C ASP A 350 -17.57 3.08 19.52
N ASP A 351 -18.29 3.42 18.45
CA ASP A 351 -18.17 2.76 17.15
C ASP A 351 -18.00 3.73 15.96
N GLU A 352 -17.42 3.24 14.86
CA GLU A 352 -17.18 4.05 13.67
C GLU A 352 -18.44 4.38 12.87
N HIS A 353 -19.48 3.54 12.90
CA HIS A 353 -20.73 3.83 12.19
C HIS A 353 -21.40 5.07 12.78
N ALA A 354 -21.49 5.16 14.12
CA ALA A 354 -22.01 6.33 14.81
C ALA A 354 -21.16 7.59 14.53
N PHE A 355 -19.83 7.43 14.39
CA PHE A 355 -18.92 8.52 14.00
C PHE A 355 -19.25 9.06 12.61
N TYR A 356 -19.36 8.20 11.59
CA TYR A 356 -19.70 8.64 10.22
C TYR A 356 -21.14 9.14 10.10
N GLU A 357 -22.10 8.53 10.80
CA GLU A 357 -23.49 8.99 10.79
C GLU A 357 -23.63 10.38 11.43
N ALA A 358 -22.85 10.69 12.47
CA ALA A 358 -22.78 12.05 13.03
C ALA A 358 -22.22 13.09 12.04
N LEU A 359 -21.49 12.64 11.03
CA LEU A 359 -21.04 13.44 9.90
C LEU A 359 -22.01 13.38 8.71
N GLU A 360 -23.20 12.79 8.85
CA GLU A 360 -24.21 12.61 7.80
C GLU A 360 -23.67 11.81 6.59
N MET A 361 -22.81 10.83 6.85
CA MET A 361 -22.17 9.99 5.85
C MET A 361 -22.52 8.52 6.08
N ALA A 362 -22.65 7.75 4.99
CA ALA A 362 -22.61 6.30 5.09
C ALA A 362 -21.25 5.85 5.68
N TYR A 363 -21.26 4.74 6.41
CA TYR A 363 -20.01 4.14 6.92
C TYR A 363 -19.10 3.73 5.75
N ILE A 364 -17.83 4.08 5.85
CA ILE A 364 -16.82 3.78 4.83
C ILE A 364 -15.96 2.61 5.31
N GLU A 365 -16.04 1.50 4.59
CA GLU A 365 -15.21 0.33 4.84
C GLU A 365 -13.71 0.67 4.79
N PRO A 366 -12.87 0.12 5.68
CA PRO A 366 -11.45 0.45 5.77
C PRO A 366 -10.68 0.36 4.44
N GLU A 367 -11.00 -0.63 3.62
CA GLU A 367 -10.41 -0.87 2.30
C GLU A 367 -10.57 0.33 1.36
N LEU A 368 -11.70 1.04 1.45
CA LEU A 368 -12.02 2.19 0.60
C LEU A 368 -11.32 3.48 1.03
N ARG A 369 -10.77 3.54 2.24
CA ARG A 369 -10.20 4.77 2.83
C ARG A 369 -8.82 5.10 2.26
N GLN A 370 -8.80 5.54 1.00
CA GLN A 370 -7.59 5.85 0.24
C GLN A 370 -7.48 7.32 -0.19
N GLY A 371 -8.48 8.18 0.05
CA GLY A 371 -8.51 9.54 -0.52
C GLY A 371 -8.75 9.50 -2.04
N ALA A 372 -9.68 8.66 -2.46
CA ALA A 372 -9.96 8.36 -3.86
C ALA A 372 -11.47 8.42 -4.16
N GLY A 373 -12.14 9.43 -3.61
CA GLY A 373 -13.55 9.73 -3.84
C GLY A 373 -14.54 9.06 -2.89
N GLU A 374 -14.09 8.29 -1.90
CA GLU A 374 -14.94 7.59 -0.93
C GLU A 374 -15.75 8.56 -0.07
N ILE A 375 -15.20 9.73 0.26
CA ILE A 375 -15.88 10.76 1.05
C ILE A 375 -17.10 11.30 0.29
N ALA A 376 -16.92 11.59 -0.99
CA ALA A 376 -18.01 12.07 -1.84
C ALA A 376 -19.11 11.01 -2.01
N ALA A 377 -18.73 9.76 -2.26
CA ALA A 377 -19.66 8.64 -2.39
C ALA A 377 -20.43 8.36 -1.08
N ALA A 378 -19.76 8.40 0.07
CA ALA A 378 -20.38 8.20 1.37
C ALA A 378 -21.42 9.27 1.72
N ARG A 379 -21.14 10.53 1.37
CA ARG A 379 -22.09 11.65 1.52
C ARG A 379 -23.29 11.49 0.60
N ALA A 380 -23.06 11.04 -0.64
CA ALA A 380 -24.12 10.74 -1.59
C ALA A 380 -24.87 9.44 -1.26
N ARG A 381 -24.44 8.69 -0.23
CA ARG A 381 -24.92 7.34 0.12
C ARG A 381 -24.91 6.41 -1.10
N SER A 382 -23.84 6.49 -1.89
CA SER A 382 -23.64 5.77 -3.14
C SER A 382 -22.33 4.96 -3.13
N LEU A 383 -21.88 4.51 -1.95
CA LEU A 383 -20.79 3.54 -1.86
C LEU A 383 -21.24 2.21 -2.47
N PRO A 384 -20.33 1.48 -3.15
CA PRO A 384 -20.65 0.20 -3.77
C PRO A 384 -20.90 -0.90 -2.72
N ASP A 385 -21.73 -1.88 -3.08
CA ASP A 385 -21.89 -3.11 -2.32
C ASP A 385 -20.71 -4.05 -2.63
N LEU A 386 -19.67 -3.94 -1.81
CA LEU A 386 -18.39 -4.58 -2.07
C LEU A 386 -18.44 -6.12 -2.06
N VAL A 387 -17.73 -6.74 -3.01
CA VAL A 387 -17.54 -8.19 -3.06
C VAL A 387 -16.95 -8.74 -1.76
N THR A 388 -17.36 -9.95 -1.40
CA THR A 388 -16.91 -10.68 -0.21
C THR A 388 -16.47 -12.11 -0.59
N THR A 389 -15.79 -12.78 0.34
CA THR A 389 -15.41 -14.19 0.15
C THR A 389 -16.61 -15.12 0.00
N ARG A 390 -17.80 -14.73 0.49
CA ARG A 390 -19.04 -15.52 0.37
C ARG A 390 -19.64 -15.47 -1.03
N ASP A 391 -19.30 -14.44 -1.80
CA ASP A 391 -19.79 -14.28 -3.16
C ASP A 391 -19.01 -15.18 -4.12
N ILE A 392 -17.80 -15.65 -3.75
CA ILE A 392 -16.97 -16.51 -4.58
C ILE A 392 -17.53 -17.94 -4.58
N ARG A 393 -17.82 -18.44 -5.79
CA ARG A 393 -18.44 -19.76 -6.00
C ARG A 393 -17.48 -20.79 -6.58
N GLY A 394 -16.29 -20.38 -6.96
CA GLY A 394 -15.25 -21.29 -7.43
C GLY A 394 -13.91 -20.60 -7.66
N ASP A 395 -12.87 -21.41 -7.80
CA ASP A 395 -11.53 -20.96 -8.13
C ASP A 395 -11.18 -21.38 -9.56
N LEU A 396 -10.81 -20.41 -10.40
CA LEU A 396 -10.54 -20.61 -11.82
C LEU A 396 -9.04 -20.56 -12.15
N HIS A 397 -8.16 -20.62 -11.15
CA HIS A 397 -6.71 -20.75 -11.34
C HIS A 397 -6.10 -21.58 -10.21
N ALA A 398 -5.96 -22.88 -10.45
CA ALA A 398 -5.37 -23.83 -9.52
C ALA A 398 -4.52 -24.87 -10.26
N HIS A 399 -3.46 -25.32 -9.61
CA HIS A 399 -2.46 -26.23 -10.15
C HIS A 399 -2.49 -27.57 -9.42
N SER A 400 -1.99 -28.61 -10.07
CA SER A 400 -1.96 -29.99 -9.59
C SER A 400 -0.59 -30.62 -9.83
N GLU A 401 -0.41 -31.86 -9.38
CA GLU A 401 0.83 -32.62 -9.63
C GLU A 401 1.13 -32.89 -11.12
N TRP A 402 0.22 -32.52 -12.04
CA TRP A 402 0.45 -32.63 -13.46
C TRP A 402 1.48 -31.60 -13.97
N SER A 403 1.54 -30.39 -13.39
CA SER A 403 2.68 -29.48 -13.53
C SER A 403 3.53 -29.39 -12.26
N ASP A 404 3.19 -28.47 -11.38
CA ASP A 404 4.00 -27.98 -10.26
C ASP A 404 3.19 -27.75 -8.99
N GLY A 405 1.91 -28.14 -9.01
CA GLY A 405 1.14 -28.39 -7.80
C GLY A 405 1.67 -29.59 -7.01
N SER A 406 1.31 -29.62 -5.74
CA SER A 406 1.86 -30.57 -4.75
C SER A 406 1.01 -31.83 -4.54
N VAL A 407 -0.18 -31.90 -5.15
CA VAL A 407 -1.17 -32.95 -4.87
C VAL A 407 -1.94 -33.35 -6.14
N PRO A 408 -2.55 -34.56 -6.15
CA PRO A 408 -3.50 -34.96 -7.18
C PRO A 408 -4.70 -34.01 -7.29
N ILE A 409 -5.31 -33.96 -8.48
CA ILE A 409 -6.49 -33.14 -8.80
C ILE A 409 -7.64 -33.39 -7.82
N GLU A 410 -7.87 -34.65 -7.41
CA GLU A 410 -8.91 -35.04 -6.46
C GLU A 410 -8.77 -34.30 -5.13
N SER A 411 -7.54 -34.12 -4.66
CA SER A 411 -7.26 -33.45 -3.38
C SER A 411 -7.63 -31.97 -3.46
N MET A 412 -7.41 -31.34 -4.61
CA MET A 412 -7.83 -29.96 -4.88
C MET A 412 -9.36 -29.85 -4.94
N VAL A 413 -10.02 -30.79 -5.62
CA VAL A 413 -11.49 -30.86 -5.70
C VAL A 413 -12.12 -31.04 -4.33
N GLU A 414 -11.62 -31.96 -3.51
CA GLU A 414 -12.10 -32.19 -2.14
C GLU A 414 -11.96 -30.92 -1.29
N ALA A 415 -10.82 -30.24 -1.40
CA ALA A 415 -10.55 -29.00 -0.68
C ALA A 415 -11.46 -27.83 -1.14
N ALA A 416 -11.75 -27.75 -2.44
CA ALA A 416 -12.69 -26.77 -2.99
C ALA A 416 -14.12 -27.03 -2.47
N ARG A 417 -14.58 -28.28 -2.51
CA ARG A 417 -15.90 -28.68 -2.01
C ARG A 417 -16.05 -28.41 -0.52
N ALA A 418 -15.02 -28.68 0.28
CA ALA A 418 -15.01 -28.40 1.71
C ALA A 418 -15.19 -26.89 2.04
N ARG A 419 -14.84 -26.01 1.10
CA ARG A 419 -15.04 -24.55 1.19
C ARG A 419 -16.39 -24.08 0.64
N GLY A 420 -17.21 -24.99 0.13
CA GLY A 420 -18.52 -24.67 -0.44
C GLY A 420 -18.47 -24.18 -1.88
N TYR A 421 -17.33 -24.31 -2.58
CA TYR A 421 -17.28 -24.01 -4.01
C TYR A 421 -18.14 -24.98 -4.82
N GLU A 422 -18.73 -24.45 -5.87
CA GLU A 422 -19.55 -25.16 -6.85
C GLU A 422 -18.74 -25.63 -8.05
N TYR A 423 -17.62 -24.98 -8.32
CA TYR A 423 -16.73 -25.34 -9.41
C TYR A 423 -15.28 -24.99 -9.15
N MET A 424 -14.39 -25.64 -9.91
CA MET A 424 -12.96 -25.35 -9.94
C MET A 424 -12.42 -25.60 -11.34
N ALA A 425 -11.51 -24.75 -11.80
CA ALA A 425 -10.68 -25.04 -12.97
C ALA A 425 -9.29 -25.51 -12.53
N ILE A 426 -8.82 -26.60 -13.14
CA ILE A 426 -7.41 -26.99 -13.07
C ILE A 426 -6.73 -26.39 -14.28
N THR A 427 -5.72 -25.55 -14.04
CA THR A 427 -5.05 -24.72 -15.03
C THR A 427 -3.54 -24.94 -15.01
N ASP A 428 -3.12 -26.20 -14.99
CA ASP A 428 -1.70 -26.54 -14.98
C ASP A 428 -0.94 -25.88 -16.16
N HIS A 429 0.32 -25.55 -15.89
CA HIS A 429 1.16 -24.80 -16.81
C HIS A 429 1.41 -25.52 -18.14
N SER A 430 1.45 -24.76 -19.23
CA SER A 430 2.08 -25.17 -20.49
C SER A 430 3.61 -25.36 -20.37
N GLY A 431 4.21 -26.15 -21.26
CA GLY A 431 5.64 -26.52 -21.25
C GLY A 431 6.64 -25.41 -21.61
N GLY A 432 6.21 -24.14 -21.65
CA GLY A 432 7.00 -22.99 -22.10
C GLY A 432 8.39 -22.84 -21.45
N ILE A 433 9.24 -22.02 -22.08
CA ILE A 433 10.64 -21.84 -21.68
C ILE A 433 10.72 -21.26 -20.25
N GLY A 434 11.11 -22.12 -19.28
CA GLY A 434 11.38 -21.73 -17.90
C GLY A 434 10.42 -22.30 -16.85
N LEU A 435 9.35 -22.99 -17.26
CA LEU A 435 8.39 -23.65 -16.37
C LEU A 435 8.73 -25.13 -16.25
N ALA A 436 9.47 -25.50 -15.21
CA ALA A 436 9.77 -26.91 -14.95
C ALA A 436 8.48 -27.66 -14.61
N GLY A 437 8.19 -28.74 -15.33
CA GLY A 437 7.00 -29.58 -15.09
C GLY A 437 5.80 -29.30 -16.01
N GLY A 438 5.82 -28.22 -16.79
CA GLY A 438 4.72 -27.87 -17.69
C GLY A 438 4.34 -28.96 -18.69
N LEU A 439 3.06 -29.00 -19.07
CA LEU A 439 2.49 -30.00 -19.95
C LEU A 439 2.84 -29.71 -21.41
N ASN A 440 3.20 -30.74 -22.16
CA ASN A 440 3.24 -30.70 -23.62
C ASN A 440 1.83 -31.00 -24.19
N PRO A 441 1.59 -30.82 -25.50
CA PRO A 441 0.28 -31.05 -26.11
C PRO A 441 -0.32 -32.43 -25.82
N GLU A 442 0.50 -33.49 -25.85
CA GLU A 442 0.05 -34.86 -25.61
C GLU A 442 -0.41 -35.05 -24.15
N ARG A 443 0.37 -34.57 -23.18
CA ARG A 443 0.01 -34.64 -21.76
C ARG A 443 -1.21 -33.79 -21.43
N LEU A 444 -1.38 -32.63 -22.07
CA LEU A 444 -2.57 -31.81 -21.88
C LEU A 444 -3.83 -32.53 -22.38
N LEU A 445 -3.77 -33.20 -23.55
CA LEU A 445 -4.87 -34.03 -24.03
C LEU A 445 -5.23 -35.17 -23.06
N GLU A 446 -4.22 -35.82 -22.48
CA GLU A 446 -4.42 -36.84 -21.45
C GLU A 446 -5.11 -36.27 -20.21
N GLN A 447 -4.68 -35.08 -19.75
CA GLN A 447 -5.27 -34.40 -18.61
C GLN A 447 -6.72 -33.95 -18.88
N ILE A 448 -7.01 -33.40 -20.05
CA ILE A 448 -8.38 -33.05 -20.47
C ILE A 448 -9.27 -34.30 -20.38
N GLY A 449 -8.79 -35.43 -20.91
CA GLY A 449 -9.51 -36.70 -20.82
C GLY A 449 -9.70 -37.19 -19.38
N TYR A 450 -8.70 -36.98 -18.53
CA TYR A 450 -8.75 -37.30 -17.10
C TYR A 450 -9.80 -36.47 -16.37
N ILE A 451 -9.71 -35.14 -16.48
CA ILE A 451 -10.61 -34.18 -15.85
C ILE A 451 -12.06 -34.42 -16.28
N ARG A 452 -12.32 -34.65 -17.57
CA ARG A 452 -13.69 -34.92 -18.05
C ARG A 452 -14.29 -36.20 -17.46
N ARG A 453 -13.48 -37.24 -17.25
CA ARG A 453 -13.94 -38.47 -16.57
C ARG A 453 -14.21 -38.23 -15.10
N LEU A 454 -13.35 -37.45 -14.44
CA LEU A 454 -13.51 -37.09 -13.04
C LEU A 454 -14.75 -36.21 -12.83
N ASP A 455 -14.91 -35.13 -13.60
CA ASP A 455 -16.10 -34.24 -13.60
C ASP A 455 -17.40 -35.03 -13.75
N ALA A 456 -17.45 -35.98 -14.68
CA ALA A 456 -18.62 -36.82 -14.90
C ALA A 456 -19.00 -37.71 -13.69
N SER A 457 -18.06 -37.94 -12.77
CA SER A 457 -18.29 -38.69 -11.52
C SER A 457 -18.64 -37.80 -10.31
N LEU A 458 -18.52 -36.47 -10.45
CA LEU A 458 -18.77 -35.52 -9.38
C LEU A 458 -20.24 -35.07 -9.37
N GLU A 459 -20.94 -35.32 -8.27
CA GLU A 459 -22.29 -34.80 -8.04
C GLU A 459 -22.24 -33.43 -7.36
N GLY A 460 -22.98 -32.45 -7.91
CA GLY A 460 -23.13 -31.11 -7.31
C GLY A 460 -21.89 -30.24 -7.36
N PHE A 461 -20.88 -30.61 -8.16
CA PHE A 461 -19.64 -29.86 -8.34
C PHE A 461 -19.19 -29.96 -9.81
N ARG A 462 -18.64 -28.89 -10.37
CA ARG A 462 -18.11 -28.89 -11.74
C ARG A 462 -16.60 -28.69 -11.77
N LEU A 463 -15.90 -29.61 -12.39
CA LEU A 463 -14.47 -29.54 -12.62
C LEU A 463 -14.21 -29.18 -14.09
N LEU A 464 -13.56 -28.05 -14.31
CA LEU A 464 -13.24 -27.53 -15.63
C LEU A 464 -11.83 -27.97 -16.03
N SER A 465 -11.69 -28.42 -17.28
CA SER A 465 -10.38 -28.64 -17.90
C SER A 465 -9.84 -27.32 -18.43
N GLY A 466 -8.79 -26.80 -17.81
CA GLY A 466 -8.14 -25.56 -18.22
C GLY A 466 -6.64 -25.70 -18.36
N SER A 467 -5.98 -24.59 -18.70
CA SER A 467 -4.52 -24.49 -18.70
C SER A 467 -4.07 -23.04 -18.54
N GLU A 468 -2.98 -22.84 -17.80
CA GLU A 468 -2.22 -21.60 -17.87
C GLU A 468 -1.20 -21.64 -19.01
N VAL A 469 -1.56 -20.95 -20.09
CA VAL A 469 -0.84 -20.97 -21.35
C VAL A 469 0.16 -19.82 -21.38
N ASP A 470 1.45 -20.13 -21.58
CA ASP A 470 2.48 -19.11 -21.70
C ASP A 470 2.25 -18.30 -22.98
N ILE A 471 2.29 -16.98 -22.82
CA ILE A 471 2.31 -16.03 -23.93
C ILE A 471 3.78 -15.93 -24.36
N LYS A 472 4.16 -16.45 -25.52
CA LYS A 472 5.53 -16.37 -26.05
C LYS A 472 5.94 -14.91 -26.29
N ARG A 473 7.25 -14.67 -26.47
CA ARG A 473 7.82 -13.32 -26.66
C ARG A 473 7.22 -12.51 -27.80
N ASP A 474 6.68 -13.18 -28.82
CA ASP A 474 6.02 -12.59 -29.99
C ASP A 474 4.49 -12.45 -29.83
N GLY A 475 3.95 -12.82 -28.68
CA GLY A 475 2.52 -12.82 -28.35
C GLY A 475 1.75 -14.03 -28.86
N SER A 476 2.40 -15.02 -29.50
CA SER A 476 1.78 -16.31 -29.79
C SER A 476 1.63 -17.16 -28.52
N LEU A 477 0.68 -18.09 -28.49
CA LEU A 477 0.44 -18.96 -27.33
C LEU A 477 1.27 -20.24 -27.40
N ASP A 478 1.50 -20.88 -26.25
CA ASP A 478 2.32 -22.08 -26.18
C ASP A 478 1.65 -23.34 -26.79
N PHE A 479 0.33 -23.35 -26.88
CA PHE A 479 -0.46 -24.39 -27.53
C PHE A 479 -1.13 -23.94 -28.83
N PRO A 480 -1.39 -24.87 -29.77
CA PRO A 480 -2.14 -24.57 -30.99
C PRO A 480 -3.65 -24.37 -30.69
N ASP A 481 -4.31 -23.55 -31.50
CA ASP A 481 -5.73 -23.21 -31.35
C ASP A 481 -6.65 -24.45 -31.30
N GLU A 482 -6.36 -25.50 -32.07
CA GLU A 482 -7.12 -26.77 -32.05
C GLU A 482 -7.11 -27.47 -30.69
N LEU A 483 -6.04 -27.29 -29.91
CA LEU A 483 -5.93 -27.81 -28.55
C LEU A 483 -6.61 -26.86 -27.56
N LEU A 484 -6.40 -25.55 -27.69
CA LEU A 484 -7.05 -24.54 -26.86
C LEU A 484 -8.58 -24.63 -26.94
N ALA A 485 -9.13 -24.87 -28.14
CA ALA A 485 -10.56 -25.05 -28.37
C ALA A 485 -11.19 -26.23 -27.62
N GLN A 486 -10.38 -27.17 -27.10
CA GLN A 486 -10.86 -28.31 -26.31
C GLN A 486 -10.94 -28.01 -24.80
N LEU A 487 -10.33 -26.91 -24.34
CA LEU A 487 -10.37 -26.50 -22.95
C LEU A 487 -11.71 -25.83 -22.63
N ASP A 488 -12.16 -26.00 -21.39
CA ASP A 488 -13.32 -25.31 -20.84
C ASP A 488 -12.97 -23.89 -20.39
N TRP A 489 -11.71 -23.65 -20.02
CA TRP A 489 -11.21 -22.38 -19.48
C TRP A 489 -9.72 -22.19 -19.79
N VAL A 490 -9.36 -21.10 -20.48
CA VAL A 490 -7.97 -20.79 -20.85
C VAL A 490 -7.55 -19.48 -20.21
N ILE A 491 -6.49 -19.56 -19.40
CA ILE A 491 -5.81 -18.37 -18.91
C ILE A 491 -4.46 -18.24 -19.60
N ALA A 492 -4.08 -17.02 -19.95
CA ALA A 492 -2.80 -16.74 -20.58
C ALA A 492 -1.97 -15.79 -19.73
N SER A 493 -0.66 -16.00 -19.67
CA SER A 493 0.22 -15.16 -18.86
C SER A 493 1.66 -15.13 -19.36
N VAL A 494 2.40 -14.12 -18.90
CA VAL A 494 3.81 -13.90 -19.26
C VAL A 494 4.72 -14.48 -18.18
N HIS A 495 5.52 -15.51 -18.52
CA HIS A 495 6.51 -16.08 -17.59
C HIS A 495 7.97 -15.80 -17.97
N SER A 496 8.20 -15.19 -19.12
CA SER A 496 9.54 -14.95 -19.65
C SER A 496 9.65 -13.62 -20.37
N GLY A 497 10.87 -13.14 -20.63
CA GLY A 497 11.08 -11.91 -21.40
C GLY A 497 10.65 -10.63 -20.67
N PHE A 498 10.71 -10.61 -19.34
CA PHE A 498 10.29 -9.47 -18.49
C PHE A 498 11.04 -8.15 -18.76
N THR A 499 12.11 -8.17 -19.55
CA THR A 499 12.90 -6.99 -19.92
C THR A 499 12.54 -6.43 -21.31
N GLN A 500 11.47 -6.92 -21.94
CA GLN A 500 10.94 -6.30 -23.17
C GLN A 500 10.56 -4.85 -22.92
N THR A 501 10.62 -4.01 -23.96
CA THR A 501 10.19 -2.62 -23.84
C THR A 501 8.68 -2.55 -23.56
N ARG A 502 8.22 -1.42 -23.01
CA ARG A 502 6.79 -1.17 -22.75
C ARG A 502 5.91 -1.50 -23.96
N GLU A 503 6.30 -1.04 -25.15
CA GLU A 503 5.53 -1.29 -26.39
C GLU A 503 5.49 -2.77 -26.75
N GLN A 504 6.65 -3.45 -26.71
CA GLN A 504 6.74 -4.88 -27.03
C GLN A 504 5.92 -5.74 -26.08
N MET A 505 5.97 -5.46 -24.78
CA MET A 505 5.18 -6.19 -23.77
C MET A 505 3.68 -5.92 -23.93
N THR A 506 3.32 -4.68 -24.23
CA THR A 506 1.92 -4.29 -24.50
C THR A 506 1.36 -5.04 -25.70
N ASP A 507 2.05 -5.01 -26.84
CA ASP A 507 1.62 -5.71 -28.06
C ASP A 507 1.57 -7.23 -27.87
N ARG A 508 2.52 -7.79 -27.10
CA ARG A 508 2.55 -9.21 -26.73
C ARG A 508 1.31 -9.63 -25.96
N ILE A 509 0.92 -8.87 -24.94
CA ILE A 509 -0.27 -9.16 -24.12
C ILE A 509 -1.56 -8.92 -24.93
N ILE A 510 -1.64 -7.83 -25.71
CA ILE A 510 -2.79 -7.55 -26.57
C ILE A 510 -3.02 -8.68 -27.56
N ARG A 511 -1.96 -9.22 -28.18
CA ARG A 511 -2.09 -10.34 -29.11
C ARG A 511 -2.68 -11.59 -28.45
N ALA A 512 -2.36 -11.84 -27.17
CA ALA A 512 -2.97 -12.94 -26.42
C ALA A 512 -4.45 -12.66 -26.12
N ILE A 513 -4.79 -11.43 -25.73
CA ILE A 513 -6.19 -10.99 -25.50
C ILE A 513 -7.05 -11.12 -26.77
N GLU A 514 -6.47 -10.89 -27.94
CA GLU A 514 -7.17 -11.00 -29.23
C GLU A 514 -7.34 -12.45 -29.73
N ASN A 515 -6.74 -13.44 -29.05
CA ASN A 515 -6.99 -14.84 -29.39
C ASN A 515 -8.38 -15.26 -28.87
N PRO A 516 -9.25 -15.82 -29.73
CA PRO A 516 -10.65 -16.14 -29.38
C PRO A 516 -10.78 -17.27 -28.35
N HIS A 517 -9.69 -17.98 -28.04
CA HIS A 517 -9.66 -19.03 -27.04
C HIS A 517 -9.20 -18.55 -25.67
N VAL A 518 -8.70 -17.33 -25.50
CA VAL A 518 -8.23 -16.82 -24.20
C VAL A 518 -9.37 -16.17 -23.43
N ASP A 519 -9.74 -16.77 -22.31
CA ASP A 519 -10.82 -16.30 -21.44
C ASP A 519 -10.34 -15.24 -20.45
N ALA A 520 -9.12 -15.36 -19.93
CA ALA A 520 -8.55 -14.38 -19.01
C ALA A 520 -7.02 -14.22 -19.13
N ILE A 521 -6.51 -13.05 -18.73
CA ILE A 521 -5.08 -12.83 -18.50
C ILE A 521 -4.76 -12.98 -17.02
N ALA A 522 -3.93 -13.97 -16.67
CA ALA A 522 -3.49 -14.23 -15.30
C ALA A 522 -2.35 -13.30 -14.89
N HIS A 523 -2.39 -12.84 -13.62
CA HIS A 523 -1.42 -11.92 -12.99
C HIS A 523 -0.72 -10.95 -13.99
N PRO A 524 -1.46 -9.94 -14.50
CA PRO A 524 -1.12 -9.21 -15.73
C PRO A 524 0.12 -8.32 -15.69
N THR A 525 0.78 -8.17 -14.54
CA THR A 525 2.02 -7.38 -14.42
C THR A 525 3.24 -8.25 -14.12
N GLY A 526 3.02 -9.54 -13.82
CA GLY A 526 4.05 -10.51 -13.50
C GLY A 526 4.87 -10.19 -12.25
N ARG A 527 4.42 -9.24 -11.43
CA ARG A 527 5.15 -8.80 -10.22
C ARG A 527 5.23 -9.90 -9.16
N LEU A 528 6.25 -9.83 -8.33
CA LEU A 528 6.39 -10.58 -7.08
C LEU A 528 6.85 -9.63 -5.97
N ILE A 529 6.01 -9.38 -4.98
CA ILE A 529 6.23 -8.39 -3.93
C ILE A 529 7.55 -8.66 -3.21
N GLY A 530 8.45 -7.68 -3.25
CA GLY A 530 9.77 -7.75 -2.64
C GLY A 530 10.81 -8.61 -3.39
N ARG A 531 10.48 -9.16 -4.56
CA ARG A 531 11.40 -9.97 -5.38
C ARG A 531 11.52 -9.50 -6.82
N ARG A 532 10.40 -9.15 -7.46
CA ARG A 532 10.32 -8.78 -8.87
C ARG A 532 9.33 -7.63 -9.05
N GLU A 533 9.82 -6.51 -9.54
CA GLU A 533 8.96 -5.39 -9.95
C GLU A 533 8.06 -5.79 -11.14
N PRO A 534 6.90 -5.15 -11.31
CA PRO A 534 6.13 -5.21 -12.54
C PRO A 534 7.02 -5.02 -13.78
N TYR A 535 6.76 -5.77 -14.84
CA TYR A 535 7.37 -5.41 -16.14
C TYR A 535 6.73 -4.13 -16.69
N GLU A 536 7.45 -3.44 -17.57
CA GLU A 536 6.94 -2.25 -18.25
C GLU A 536 5.84 -2.63 -19.24
N VAL A 537 4.62 -2.15 -19.03
CA VAL A 537 3.44 -2.42 -19.87
C VAL A 537 2.48 -1.23 -19.86
N ASP A 538 1.82 -0.98 -20.99
CA ASP A 538 0.75 0.00 -21.10
C ASP A 538 -0.61 -0.61 -20.72
N LEU A 539 -0.90 -0.62 -19.42
CA LEU A 539 -2.11 -1.27 -18.90
C LEU A 539 -3.41 -0.65 -19.39
N GLU A 540 -3.43 0.65 -19.72
CA GLU A 540 -4.64 1.27 -20.25
C GLU A 540 -5.05 0.62 -21.59
N ARG A 541 -4.10 0.45 -22.52
CA ARG A 541 -4.33 -0.26 -23.79
C ARG A 541 -4.73 -1.71 -23.58
N VAL A 542 -4.16 -2.37 -22.58
CA VAL A 542 -4.52 -3.75 -22.19
C VAL A 542 -5.98 -3.80 -21.72
N PHE A 543 -6.39 -2.88 -20.83
CA PHE A 543 -7.76 -2.83 -20.30
C PHE A 543 -8.79 -2.51 -21.38
N GLU A 544 -8.52 -1.53 -22.25
CA GLU A 544 -9.39 -1.20 -23.38
C GLU A 544 -9.58 -2.38 -24.34
N THR A 545 -8.51 -3.16 -24.55
CA THR A 545 -8.55 -4.35 -25.40
C THR A 545 -9.33 -5.47 -24.72
N ALA A 546 -9.08 -5.74 -23.45
CA ALA A 546 -9.81 -6.72 -22.64
C ALA A 546 -11.33 -6.42 -22.60
N ALA A 547 -11.70 -5.15 -22.38
CA ALA A 547 -13.09 -4.71 -22.42
C ALA A 547 -13.75 -4.92 -23.79
N ARG A 548 -12.99 -4.72 -24.88
CA ARG A 548 -13.47 -4.89 -26.26
C ARG A 548 -13.68 -6.36 -26.61
N THR A 549 -12.77 -7.25 -26.21
CA THR A 549 -12.80 -8.68 -26.56
C THR A 549 -13.64 -9.50 -25.59
N GLY A 550 -13.93 -8.96 -24.40
CA GLY A 550 -14.59 -9.69 -23.32
C GLY A 550 -13.64 -10.58 -22.52
N THR A 551 -12.33 -10.52 -22.77
CA THR A 551 -11.30 -11.23 -22.00
C THR A 551 -11.23 -10.65 -20.59
N ALA A 552 -11.33 -11.49 -19.57
CA ALA A 552 -11.25 -11.06 -18.19
C ALA A 552 -9.80 -10.79 -17.74
N LEU A 553 -9.65 -10.06 -16.64
CA LEU A 553 -8.35 -9.81 -16.01
C LEU A 553 -8.32 -10.34 -14.58
N GLU A 554 -7.26 -11.06 -14.25
CA GLU A 554 -7.12 -11.69 -12.94
C GLU A 554 -6.71 -10.70 -11.84
N ILE A 555 -7.35 -10.81 -10.68
CA ILE A 555 -6.80 -10.44 -9.38
C ILE A 555 -6.32 -11.71 -8.70
N ASN A 556 -5.01 -11.93 -8.78
CA ASN A 556 -4.35 -13.09 -8.22
C ASN A 556 -4.15 -12.91 -6.72
N SER A 557 -4.74 -13.81 -5.94
CA SER A 557 -4.81 -13.73 -4.48
C SER A 557 -3.56 -14.27 -3.81
N PHE A 558 -2.58 -14.81 -4.56
CA PHE A 558 -1.37 -15.32 -3.95
C PHE A 558 -0.64 -14.17 -3.21
N PRO A 559 -0.24 -14.33 -1.93
CA PRO A 559 0.18 -13.20 -1.11
C PRO A 559 1.48 -12.53 -1.56
N ASP A 560 2.32 -13.25 -2.30
CA ASP A 560 3.53 -12.73 -2.93
C ASP A 560 3.24 -12.01 -4.28
N ARG A 561 2.02 -12.11 -4.82
CA ARG A 561 1.60 -11.47 -6.08
C ARG A 561 0.66 -10.28 -5.83
N LEU A 562 -0.58 -10.53 -5.40
CA LEU A 562 -1.67 -9.54 -5.30
C LEU A 562 -1.85 -8.74 -6.61
N ASP A 563 -1.91 -9.45 -7.73
CA ASP A 563 -1.83 -8.88 -9.07
C ASP A 563 -3.04 -9.32 -9.91
N LEU A 564 -3.95 -8.46 -10.30
CA LEU A 564 -3.85 -7.00 -10.43
C LEU A 564 -3.92 -6.22 -9.10
N VAL A 565 -3.15 -5.13 -8.99
CA VAL A 565 -3.28 -4.19 -7.85
C VAL A 565 -4.62 -3.49 -7.86
N ASP A 566 -5.06 -3.08 -6.68
CA ASP A 566 -6.29 -2.33 -6.43
C ASP A 566 -6.52 -1.14 -7.38
N THR A 567 -5.53 -0.28 -7.60
CA THR A 567 -5.67 0.90 -8.47
C THR A 567 -5.91 0.52 -9.93
N HIS A 568 -5.21 -0.51 -10.41
CA HIS A 568 -5.35 -1.04 -11.76
C HIS A 568 -6.66 -1.82 -11.92
N ALA A 569 -7.06 -2.61 -10.92
CA ALA A 569 -8.34 -3.30 -10.90
C ALA A 569 -9.52 -2.32 -10.90
N ARG A 570 -9.42 -1.21 -10.16
CA ARG A 570 -10.42 -0.14 -10.18
C ARG A 570 -10.53 0.46 -11.58
N ARG A 571 -9.38 0.73 -12.23
CA ARG A 571 -9.37 1.27 -13.60
C ARG A 571 -9.96 0.29 -14.61
N ALA A 572 -9.63 -1.00 -14.51
CA ALA A 572 -10.19 -2.04 -15.37
C ALA A 572 -11.72 -2.14 -15.21
N ARG A 573 -12.23 -2.10 -13.97
CA ARG A 573 -13.68 -2.03 -13.69
C ARG A 573 -14.33 -0.80 -14.33
N GLU A 574 -13.74 0.38 -14.20
CA GLU A 574 -14.26 1.61 -14.79
C GLU A 574 -14.38 1.55 -16.32
N LEU A 575 -13.52 0.76 -16.97
CA LEU A 575 -13.56 0.48 -18.41
C LEU A 575 -14.52 -0.65 -18.80
N GLY A 576 -15.19 -1.28 -17.82
CA GLY A 576 -16.14 -2.36 -18.04
C GLY A 576 -15.50 -3.74 -18.23
N VAL A 577 -14.23 -3.90 -17.84
CA VAL A 577 -13.56 -5.21 -17.85
C VAL A 577 -14.10 -6.08 -16.73
N MET A 578 -14.49 -7.32 -17.06
CA MET A 578 -14.79 -8.33 -16.06
C MET A 578 -13.51 -8.78 -15.36
N LEU A 579 -13.54 -8.83 -14.03
CA LEU A 579 -12.42 -9.33 -13.23
C LEU A 579 -12.64 -10.81 -12.88
N VAL A 580 -11.58 -11.49 -12.51
CA VAL A 580 -11.66 -12.85 -11.93
C VAL A 580 -10.70 -12.93 -10.74
N VAL A 581 -11.15 -13.41 -9.59
CA VAL A 581 -10.35 -13.44 -8.35
C VAL A 581 -9.96 -14.87 -8.04
N ASN A 582 -8.72 -15.26 -8.34
CA ASN A 582 -8.27 -16.64 -8.16
C ASN A 582 -7.09 -16.73 -7.20
N THR A 583 -6.79 -17.93 -6.70
CA THR A 583 -5.73 -18.11 -5.70
C THR A 583 -4.37 -18.51 -6.25
N ASP A 584 -4.30 -19.00 -7.49
CA ASP A 584 -3.07 -19.58 -8.05
C ASP A 584 -2.56 -20.71 -7.14
N ALA A 585 -3.51 -21.55 -6.72
CA ALA A 585 -3.27 -22.53 -5.67
C ALA A 585 -2.49 -23.75 -6.18
N HIS A 586 -1.27 -23.90 -5.69
CA HIS A 586 -0.43 -25.08 -5.89
C HIS A 586 -0.60 -26.15 -4.79
N SER A 587 -1.46 -25.89 -3.81
CA SER A 587 -1.81 -26.82 -2.73
C SER A 587 -3.21 -26.51 -2.18
N PRO A 588 -3.88 -27.46 -1.51
CA PRO A 588 -5.19 -27.24 -0.88
C PRO A 588 -5.23 -26.09 0.15
N LEU A 589 -4.12 -25.79 0.81
CA LEU A 589 -4.02 -24.71 1.79
C LEU A 589 -3.98 -23.34 1.11
N HIS A 590 -3.46 -23.26 -0.12
CA HIS A 590 -3.40 -21.99 -0.86
C HIS A 590 -4.77 -21.48 -1.28
N LEU A 591 -5.81 -22.31 -1.29
CA LEU A 591 -7.19 -21.87 -1.53
C LEU A 591 -7.68 -20.86 -0.47
N ASP A 592 -7.10 -20.88 0.74
CA ASP A 592 -7.44 -19.90 1.79
C ASP A 592 -6.91 -18.49 1.47
N ASN A 593 -6.01 -18.36 0.49
CA ASN A 593 -5.50 -17.07 0.05
C ASN A 593 -6.57 -16.20 -0.63
N ILE A 594 -7.74 -16.73 -0.98
CA ILE A 594 -8.81 -15.99 -1.68
C ILE A 594 -9.16 -14.66 -0.98
N ILE A 595 -9.02 -14.60 0.35
CA ILE A 595 -9.25 -13.39 1.14
C ILE A 595 -8.36 -12.21 0.70
N TYR A 596 -7.12 -12.45 0.26
CA TYR A 596 -6.23 -11.38 -0.16
C TYR A 596 -6.66 -10.78 -1.51
N GLY A 597 -7.12 -11.60 -2.45
CA GLY A 597 -7.65 -11.12 -3.73
C GLY A 597 -8.97 -10.38 -3.55
N ILE A 598 -9.86 -10.89 -2.69
CA ILE A 598 -11.08 -10.17 -2.29
C ILE A 598 -10.73 -8.82 -1.69
N ALA A 599 -9.72 -8.74 -0.82
CA ALA A 599 -9.31 -7.46 -0.27
C ALA A 599 -8.82 -6.47 -1.36
N MET A 600 -8.08 -6.94 -2.37
CA MET A 600 -7.71 -6.09 -3.53
C MET A 600 -8.93 -5.64 -4.33
N ALA A 601 -9.90 -6.54 -4.56
CA ALA A 601 -11.14 -6.23 -5.25
C ALA A 601 -11.99 -5.19 -4.47
N ARG A 602 -12.09 -5.34 -3.14
CA ARG A 602 -12.77 -4.39 -2.26
C ARG A 602 -12.11 -3.01 -2.29
N ARG A 603 -10.78 -2.94 -2.18
CA ARG A 603 -10.01 -1.69 -2.35
C ARG A 603 -10.21 -1.06 -3.72
N ALA A 604 -10.48 -1.87 -4.74
CA ALA A 604 -10.79 -1.47 -6.11
C ALA A 604 -12.27 -1.09 -6.35
N TRP A 605 -13.11 -1.07 -5.31
CA TRP A 605 -14.55 -0.75 -5.40
C TRP A 605 -15.34 -1.75 -6.24
N VAL A 606 -14.91 -3.00 -6.26
CA VAL A 606 -15.53 -4.06 -7.06
C VAL A 606 -16.73 -4.63 -6.31
N GLU A 607 -17.86 -4.68 -7.02
CA GLU A 607 -19.11 -5.32 -6.61
C GLU A 607 -19.15 -6.75 -7.17
N PRO A 608 -19.95 -7.68 -6.59
CA PRO A 608 -20.00 -9.07 -7.04
C PRO A 608 -20.24 -9.25 -8.55
N GLU A 609 -21.04 -8.37 -9.16
CA GLU A 609 -21.39 -8.44 -10.59
C GLU A 609 -20.20 -8.17 -11.51
N GLY A 610 -19.15 -7.54 -11.00
CA GLY A 610 -17.92 -7.26 -11.75
C GLY A 610 -16.90 -8.41 -11.72
N VAL A 611 -17.22 -9.55 -11.10
CA VAL A 611 -16.30 -10.67 -10.88
C VAL A 611 -16.88 -11.96 -11.46
N LEU A 612 -16.17 -12.61 -12.38
CA LEU A 612 -16.66 -13.81 -13.08
C LEU A 612 -16.98 -14.96 -12.14
N ASN A 613 -16.11 -15.23 -11.17
CA ASN A 613 -16.24 -16.38 -10.30
C ASN A 613 -17.18 -16.16 -9.09
N THR A 614 -18.02 -15.13 -9.14
CA THR A 614 -19.21 -15.00 -8.30
C THR A 614 -20.47 -15.57 -8.96
N LEU A 615 -20.41 -15.86 -10.26
CA LEU A 615 -21.54 -16.33 -11.03
C LEU A 615 -21.84 -17.81 -10.75
N PRO A 616 -23.11 -18.24 -10.80
CA PRO A 616 -23.43 -19.66 -10.89
C PRO A 616 -22.73 -20.29 -12.08
N PHE A 617 -22.35 -21.56 -11.98
CA PHE A 617 -21.66 -22.26 -13.06
C PHE A 617 -22.40 -22.15 -14.42
N SER A 618 -23.73 -22.19 -14.42
CA SER A 618 -24.51 -22.04 -15.66
C SER A 618 -24.36 -20.69 -16.33
N GLU A 619 -24.23 -19.62 -15.54
CA GLU A 619 -24.04 -18.24 -16.01
C GLU A 619 -22.59 -18.00 -16.40
N LEU A 620 -21.63 -18.46 -15.59
CA LEU A 620 -20.21 -18.48 -15.95
C LEU A 620 -20.00 -19.17 -17.30
N ARG A 621 -20.57 -20.37 -17.47
CA ARG A 621 -20.48 -21.13 -18.72
C ARG A 621 -21.10 -20.37 -19.90
N ALA A 622 -22.21 -19.69 -19.70
CA ALA A 622 -22.82 -18.87 -20.75
C ALA A 622 -21.89 -17.72 -21.15
N GLN A 623 -21.24 -17.07 -20.18
CA GLN A 623 -20.36 -15.94 -20.44
C GLN A 623 -19.09 -16.35 -21.20
N ILE A 624 -18.44 -17.46 -20.83
CA ILE A 624 -17.26 -18.01 -21.52
C ILE A 624 -17.59 -18.67 -22.88
N SER A 625 -18.87 -18.93 -23.15
CA SER A 625 -19.33 -19.50 -24.43
C SER A 625 -19.95 -18.46 -25.38
N CYS A 626 -20.33 -17.27 -24.88
CA CYS A 626 -21.04 -16.22 -25.63
C CYS A 626 -20.12 -15.25 -26.38
N VAL A 627 -18.82 -15.26 -26.12
CA VAL A 627 -17.87 -14.65 -27.05
C VAL A 627 -17.98 -15.46 -28.34
N GLU A 628 -18.50 -14.87 -29.43
CA GLU A 628 -18.61 -15.54 -30.73
C GLU A 628 -17.22 -16.09 -31.10
N ARG A 629 -17.01 -17.38 -30.85
CA ARG A 629 -15.76 -18.10 -31.10
C ARG A 629 -15.48 -18.23 -32.59
#